data_AF-A0ABD2D9Q6-F1
#
_entry.id   AF-A0ABD2D9Q6-F1
#
_cell.length_a   1.000
_cell.length_b   1.000
_cell.length_c   1.000
_cell.angle_alpha   90.00
_cell.angle_beta   90.00
_cell.angle_gamma   90.00
#
_symmetry.space_group_name_H-M   'P 1'
#
loop_
_entity.id
_entity.type
_entity.pdbx_description
1 polymer ?
#
loop_
_entity_poly.entity_id
_entity_poly.type
_entity_poly.pdbx_seq_one_letter_code
_entity_poly.pdbx_strand_id
1 'polypeptide(L)'
;MNSHSHNGSVGRPLGGGPGALGRDPPDPEAGHPPQPPHSPGFQVVVAKSEPARSSPGSPRGQPQDQDDEEDDEEDEAGRQGGSGKPPNVGHRLGHRRALFEKRKRLSDYALIFGMFGIVVMVTETELSWGVYTKESLYSFALKCLISLSTVILLGLVVLYHAREIQLFMVDNGADDWRIAMTCERVFLISLELAVCAIHPVPGHYRFTWTARLAFTYAPSVAEADVDVLLSIPMFLRLYLLGRVMLLHSKIFTDASSRSIGALNKITFNTRFVMKTLMTICPGTVLLVFSISSWIIAAWTVRVCERYHDKQEVTSNFLGAMWLISITFLSIGYGDMVPHTYCGKGVCLLTGIMGAGCTALVVAVVARKLELTKAEKHVHNFMMDTQLTKRVKNAAANVLRETWLIYKHTRLVKKPDQARVRKHQRKFLQAIHQLRSVQIEQGKLNDQANTITDLAKTQSVMCDLVSELHAQHEELEARLAALESRLDALGASLQALPGLIAQAIRPPPPPLPPRPGPGLPDQAARSPPAGGRPWPPQTAG
;
A
#
# COMPACT_ATOMS: atom_id res chain seq x y z
N MET A 1 52.22 25.93 -30.54
CA MET A 1 51.39 25.72 -31.75
C MET A 1 49.96 25.46 -31.30
N ASN A 2 49.10 26.43 -31.61
CA ASN A 2 47.62 26.51 -31.67
C ASN A 2 46.83 25.83 -30.53
N SER A 3 46.20 26.50 -29.55
CA SER A 3 45.29 27.67 -29.52
C SER A 3 44.05 27.56 -30.41
N HIS A 4 42.90 27.28 -29.80
CA HIS A 4 41.62 27.89 -30.18
C HIS A 4 40.78 28.17 -28.93
N SER A 5 40.45 29.45 -28.79
CA SER A 5 39.52 30.05 -27.84
C SER A 5 38.23 30.35 -28.59
N HIS A 6 37.07 30.17 -27.96
CA HIS A 6 35.85 30.89 -28.32
C HIS A 6 35.12 31.33 -27.06
N ASN A 7 34.76 32.61 -27.07
CA ASN A 7 34.23 33.39 -25.97
C ASN A 7 32.85 33.93 -26.37
N GLY A 8 31.91 33.98 -25.41
CA GLY A 8 30.85 34.99 -25.29
C GLY A 8 29.61 34.92 -26.20
N SER A 9 28.42 34.87 -25.58
CA SER A 9 27.46 35.98 -25.71
C SER A 9 26.38 35.94 -24.63
N VAL A 10 26.21 37.12 -24.05
CA VAL A 10 25.18 37.56 -23.11
C VAL A 10 23.91 37.89 -23.90
N GLY A 11 22.73 37.58 -23.36
CA GLY A 11 21.45 38.04 -23.88
C GLY A 11 20.47 38.37 -22.76
N ARG A 12 20.23 39.67 -22.54
CA ARG A 12 19.10 40.23 -21.75
C ARG A 12 18.22 41.08 -22.70
N PRO A 13 16.95 41.37 -22.32
CA PRO A 13 15.85 41.59 -23.25
C PRO A 13 15.61 43.07 -23.62
N LEU A 14 14.95 43.26 -24.76
CA LEU A 14 14.28 44.48 -25.24
C LEU A 14 12.91 43.99 -25.78
N GLY A 15 11.72 44.51 -25.49
CA GLY A 15 11.32 45.87 -25.11
C GLY A 15 10.57 46.51 -26.29
N GLY A 16 9.23 46.63 -26.21
CA GLY A 16 8.43 47.54 -27.07
C GLY A 16 7.05 47.02 -27.54
N GLY A 17 5.96 47.60 -27.01
CA GLY A 17 4.62 47.63 -27.64
C GLY A 17 4.56 48.61 -28.83
N PRO A 18 3.40 49.17 -29.30
CA PRO A 18 2.09 49.32 -28.63
C PRO A 18 0.81 49.20 -29.52
N GLY A 19 -0.38 49.32 -28.89
CA GLY A 19 -1.65 49.80 -29.48
C GLY A 19 -2.74 48.73 -29.73
N ALA A 20 -4.03 48.92 -29.46
CA ALA A 20 -4.82 50.04 -28.95
C ALA A 20 -6.27 49.57 -28.62
N LEU A 21 -7.04 50.47 -27.98
CA LEU A 21 -8.50 50.46 -27.65
C LEU A 21 -8.86 49.78 -26.31
N GLY A 22 -9.38 50.44 -25.28
CA GLY A 22 -9.83 51.83 -25.10
C GLY A 22 -11.13 51.87 -24.27
N ARG A 23 -11.16 52.75 -23.24
CA ARG A 23 -12.32 53.48 -22.63
C ARG A 23 -12.87 53.01 -21.24
N ASP A 24 -12.32 53.64 -20.18
CA ASP A 24 -12.94 54.51 -19.12
C ASP A 24 -14.22 54.09 -18.30
N PRO A 25 -14.54 54.71 -17.12
CA PRO A 25 -13.97 54.62 -15.76
C PRO A 25 -15.09 54.43 -14.63
N PRO A 26 -15.10 55.01 -13.39
CA PRO A 26 -14.92 54.28 -12.11
C PRO A 26 -16.04 54.38 -11.01
N ASP A 27 -15.86 53.57 -9.94
CA ASP A 27 -16.31 53.64 -8.50
C ASP A 27 -17.82 53.51 -8.11
N PRO A 28 -18.21 53.19 -6.83
CA PRO A 28 -17.46 52.94 -5.57
C PRO A 28 -17.93 51.73 -4.67
N GLU A 29 -17.18 51.48 -3.59
CA GLU A 29 -17.53 50.88 -2.27
C GLU A 29 -18.49 49.68 -2.10
N ALA A 30 -17.98 48.58 -1.49
CA ALA A 30 -18.48 47.99 -0.23
C ALA A 30 -17.69 46.72 0.11
N GLY A 31 -16.94 46.74 1.22
CA GLY A 31 -16.21 45.57 1.73
C GLY A 31 -17.10 44.60 2.48
N HIS A 32 -16.80 43.29 2.41
CA HIS A 32 -17.11 42.23 3.38
C HIS A 32 -16.12 41.06 3.11
N PRO A 33 -15.39 40.53 4.11
CA PRO A 33 -14.61 39.31 3.94
C PRO A 33 -15.49 38.04 4.10
N PRO A 34 -15.18 36.93 3.40
CA PRO A 34 -15.97 35.70 3.52
C PRO A 34 -15.64 34.92 4.82
N GLN A 35 -16.69 34.48 5.53
CA GLN A 35 -16.62 33.61 6.71
C GLN A 35 -16.20 32.17 6.36
N PRO A 36 -15.51 31.44 7.26
CA PRO A 36 -15.31 30.00 7.18
C PRO A 36 -16.50 29.22 7.78
N PRO A 37 -16.78 27.97 7.33
CA PRO A 37 -17.90 27.19 7.85
C PRO A 37 -17.59 26.57 9.22
N HIS A 38 -18.58 26.67 10.12
CA HIS A 38 -18.60 26.03 11.44
C HIS A 38 -18.49 24.50 11.35
N SER A 39 -17.60 23.91 12.14
CA SER A 39 -17.56 22.48 12.47
C SER A 39 -17.93 22.29 13.94
N PRO A 40 -18.82 21.35 14.31
CA PRO A 40 -19.13 21.09 15.72
C PRO A 40 -18.00 20.31 16.38
N GLY A 41 -17.56 20.78 17.56
CA GLY A 41 -16.48 20.21 18.34
C GLY A 41 -16.79 18.80 18.83
N PHE A 42 -15.83 17.90 18.63
CA PHE A 42 -15.78 16.59 19.28
C PHE A 42 -15.36 16.77 20.75
N GLN A 43 -16.30 16.56 21.66
CA GLN A 43 -16.03 16.48 23.10
C GLN A 43 -15.70 15.02 23.44
N VAL A 44 -14.44 14.74 23.79
CA VAL A 44 -14.00 13.44 24.28
C VAL A 44 -14.42 13.30 25.74
N VAL A 45 -15.51 12.58 26.00
CA VAL A 45 -15.88 12.14 27.35
C VAL A 45 -15.05 10.91 27.70
N VAL A 46 -14.03 11.10 28.53
CA VAL A 46 -13.29 10.02 29.19
C VAL A 46 -14.18 9.47 30.31
N ALA A 47 -14.84 8.33 30.07
CA ALA A 47 -15.51 7.58 31.13
C ALA A 47 -14.46 6.89 31.99
N LYS A 48 -14.20 7.46 33.17
CA LYS A 48 -13.41 6.87 34.25
C LYS A 48 -14.24 5.78 34.94
N SER A 49 -13.92 4.51 34.70
CA SER A 49 -14.51 3.38 35.42
C SER A 49 -13.74 3.11 36.71
N GLU A 50 -14.35 3.41 37.86
CA GLU A 50 -13.93 2.89 39.17
C GLU A 50 -14.67 1.59 39.52
N PRO A 51 -14.06 0.70 40.34
CA PRO A 51 -14.40 -0.71 40.38
C PRO A 51 -15.57 -1.02 41.33
N ALA A 52 -16.52 -1.81 40.85
CA ALA A 52 -17.59 -2.37 41.68
C ALA A 52 -17.05 -3.48 42.60
N ARG A 53 -17.44 -3.38 43.87
CA ARG A 53 -17.12 -4.30 44.98
C ARG A 53 -17.54 -5.74 44.70
N SER A 54 -16.67 -6.65 45.12
CA SER A 54 -16.84 -8.10 45.18
C SER A 54 -17.59 -8.56 46.43
N SER A 55 -18.38 -9.64 46.31
CA SER A 55 -18.57 -10.71 47.33
C SER A 55 -19.38 -11.90 46.77
N PRO A 56 -19.26 -13.12 47.35
CA PRO A 56 -18.82 -14.28 46.58
C PRO A 56 -19.84 -15.42 46.47
N GLY A 57 -19.63 -16.31 45.49
CA GLY A 57 -20.31 -17.61 45.39
C GLY A 57 -19.86 -18.42 44.18
N SER A 58 -18.73 -19.12 44.31
CA SER A 58 -18.28 -20.22 43.42
C SER A 58 -18.96 -21.54 43.85
N PRO A 59 -18.94 -22.68 43.08
CA PRO A 59 -17.86 -23.05 42.16
C PRO A 59 -18.23 -23.73 40.82
N ARG A 60 -17.45 -23.33 39.79
CA ARG A 60 -16.61 -24.21 38.94
C ARG A 60 -17.30 -25.33 38.13
N GLY A 61 -17.42 -25.08 36.81
CA GLY A 61 -17.47 -26.09 35.75
C GLY A 61 -16.62 -25.62 34.56
N GLN A 62 -15.75 -26.49 34.03
CA GLN A 62 -14.84 -26.26 32.89
C GLN A 62 -15.57 -25.84 31.60
N PRO A 63 -14.90 -25.10 30.68
CA PRO A 63 -15.41 -24.95 29.32
C PRO A 63 -15.13 -26.23 28.55
N GLN A 64 -16.19 -26.90 28.13
CA GLN A 64 -16.14 -27.98 27.15
C GLN A 64 -16.36 -27.31 25.79
N ASP A 65 -15.34 -27.30 24.94
CA ASP A 65 -15.47 -27.02 23.51
C ASP A 65 -16.39 -28.10 22.92
N GLN A 66 -17.62 -27.73 22.59
CA GLN A 66 -18.49 -28.50 21.71
C GLN A 66 -18.79 -27.61 20.51
N ASP A 67 -18.22 -28.02 19.37
CA ASP A 67 -18.60 -27.57 18.06
C ASP A 67 -20.04 -28.05 17.80
N ASP A 68 -21.00 -27.13 17.83
CA ASP A 68 -22.36 -27.40 17.37
C ASP A 68 -22.36 -27.32 15.83
N GLU A 69 -22.36 -28.49 15.18
CA GLU A 69 -22.77 -28.66 13.79
C GLU A 69 -24.29 -28.44 13.71
N GLU A 70 -24.72 -27.27 13.23
CA GLU A 70 -26.10 -27.06 12.80
C GLU A 70 -26.24 -27.54 11.34
N ASP A 71 -26.89 -28.69 11.19
CA ASP A 71 -27.43 -29.19 9.92
C ASP A 71 -28.63 -28.31 9.49
N ASP A 72 -28.50 -27.64 8.34
CA ASP A 72 -29.59 -26.92 7.67
C ASP A 72 -30.50 -27.94 6.95
N GLU A 73 -31.59 -28.39 7.60
CA GLU A 73 -32.73 -29.00 6.89
C GLU A 73 -33.63 -27.91 6.26
N GLU A 74 -34.09 -28.18 5.05
CA GLU A 74 -34.88 -27.31 4.19
C GLU A 74 -36.31 -27.09 4.74
N ASP A 75 -36.67 -25.84 5.02
CA ASP A 75 -38.07 -25.45 5.26
C ASP A 75 -38.63 -24.67 4.04
N GLU A 76 -39.23 -25.40 3.11
CA GLU A 76 -40.28 -24.89 2.22
C GLU A 76 -41.64 -25.39 2.73
N ALA A 77 -42.37 -24.57 3.49
CA ALA A 77 -43.83 -24.48 3.45
C ALA A 77 -44.36 -23.43 4.42
N GLY A 78 -45.24 -22.54 3.94
CA GLY A 78 -46.21 -21.84 4.79
C GLY A 78 -46.05 -20.32 4.85
N ARG A 79 -46.61 -19.64 3.85
CA ARG A 79 -47.03 -18.23 3.99
C ARG A 79 -48.08 -18.14 5.11
N GLN A 80 -47.74 -17.50 6.23
CA GLN A 80 -48.71 -16.76 7.05
C GLN A 80 -48.11 -15.42 7.46
N GLY A 81 -48.88 -14.36 7.18
CA GLY A 81 -48.52 -12.98 7.47
C GLY A 81 -48.39 -12.74 8.97
N GLY A 82 -47.22 -12.25 9.37
CA GLY A 82 -46.95 -11.74 10.70
C GLY A 82 -46.10 -10.49 10.57
N SER A 83 -46.56 -9.40 11.19
CA SER A 83 -45.88 -8.12 11.38
C SER A 83 -44.38 -8.28 11.65
N GLY A 84 -43.55 -8.12 10.62
CA GLY A 84 -42.11 -8.30 10.69
C GLY A 84 -41.44 -7.05 11.26
N LYS A 85 -40.97 -7.10 12.51
CA LYS A 85 -39.94 -6.18 12.99
C LYS A 85 -38.74 -6.27 12.03
N PRO A 86 -38.14 -5.15 11.58
CA PRO A 86 -36.99 -5.22 10.70
C PRO A 86 -35.89 -6.04 11.38
N PRO A 87 -35.26 -6.98 10.65
CA PRO A 87 -34.28 -7.89 11.23
C PRO A 87 -33.14 -7.10 11.88
N ASN A 88 -32.79 -7.52 13.10
CA ASN A 88 -31.79 -6.85 13.93
C ASN A 88 -30.45 -6.74 13.17
N VAL A 89 -29.72 -5.62 13.30
CA VAL A 89 -28.48 -5.37 12.52
C VAL A 89 -27.45 -6.49 12.73
N GLY A 90 -27.40 -7.06 13.95
CA GLY A 90 -26.57 -8.23 14.26
C GLY A 90 -26.95 -9.49 13.47
N HIS A 91 -28.23 -9.75 13.25
CA HIS A 91 -28.71 -10.88 12.44
C HIS A 91 -28.29 -10.74 10.97
N ARG A 92 -28.39 -9.53 10.41
CA ARG A 92 -27.92 -9.25 9.03
C ARG A 92 -26.41 -9.43 8.88
N LEU A 93 -25.63 -8.99 9.88
CA LEU A 93 -24.18 -9.17 9.90
C LEU A 93 -23.77 -10.64 10.06
N GLY A 94 -24.47 -11.40 10.90
CA GLY A 94 -24.28 -12.84 11.06
C GLY A 94 -24.58 -13.62 9.77
N HIS A 95 -25.74 -13.35 9.16
CA HIS A 95 -26.13 -13.95 7.87
C HIS A 95 -25.10 -13.64 6.77
N ARG A 96 -24.62 -12.39 6.69
CA ARG A 96 -23.56 -11.98 5.75
C ARG A 96 -22.25 -12.75 5.96
N ARG A 97 -21.85 -12.98 7.22
CA ARG A 97 -20.66 -13.77 7.55
C ARG A 97 -20.82 -15.23 7.12
N ALA A 98 -21.98 -15.84 7.41
CA ALA A 98 -22.30 -17.21 7.00
C ALA A 98 -22.29 -17.38 5.48
N LEU A 99 -22.88 -16.44 4.72
CA LEU A 99 -22.83 -16.45 3.25
C LEU A 99 -21.39 -16.34 2.71
N PHE A 100 -20.56 -15.49 3.32
CA PHE A 100 -19.15 -15.35 2.94
C PHE A 100 -18.36 -16.64 3.19
N GLU A 101 -18.63 -17.33 4.29
CA GLU A 101 -18.00 -18.61 4.64
C GLU A 101 -18.48 -19.76 3.74
N LYS A 102 -19.77 -19.83 3.42
CA LYS A 102 -20.30 -20.76 2.41
C LYS A 102 -19.67 -20.51 1.03
N ARG A 103 -19.51 -19.24 0.62
CA ARG A 103 -18.79 -18.87 -0.62
C ARG A 103 -17.33 -19.34 -0.63
N LYS A 104 -16.65 -19.26 0.52
CA LYS A 104 -15.28 -19.73 0.69
C LYS A 104 -15.16 -21.24 0.50
N ARG A 105 -16.02 -22.01 1.17
CA ARG A 105 -16.11 -23.47 1.00
C ARG A 105 -16.39 -23.89 -0.45
N LEU A 106 -17.33 -23.22 -1.12
CA LEU A 106 -17.61 -23.47 -2.55
C LEU A 106 -16.39 -23.24 -3.44
N SER A 107 -15.59 -22.20 -3.17
CA SER A 107 -14.35 -21.94 -3.92
C SER A 107 -13.29 -23.02 -3.67
N ASP A 108 -13.21 -23.57 -2.46
CA ASP A 108 -12.28 -24.65 -2.12
C ASP A 108 -12.67 -25.95 -2.83
N TYR A 109 -13.95 -26.30 -2.83
CA TYR A 109 -14.44 -27.46 -3.59
C TYR A 109 -14.22 -27.29 -5.09
N ALA A 110 -14.46 -26.10 -5.64
CA ALA A 110 -14.18 -25.81 -7.05
C ALA A 110 -12.70 -26.00 -7.38
N LEU A 111 -11.78 -25.56 -6.49
CA LEU A 111 -10.35 -25.82 -6.67
C LEU A 111 -10.04 -27.32 -6.64
N ILE A 112 -10.59 -28.07 -5.68
CA ILE A 112 -10.35 -29.52 -5.56
C ILE A 112 -10.77 -30.25 -6.84
N PHE A 113 -11.99 -30.03 -7.33
CA PHE A 113 -12.47 -30.66 -8.57
C PHE A 113 -11.73 -30.15 -9.81
N GLY A 114 -11.36 -28.87 -9.85
CA GLY A 114 -10.53 -28.30 -10.92
C GLY A 114 -9.15 -28.95 -11.00
N MET A 115 -8.47 -29.11 -9.86
CA MET A 115 -7.17 -29.78 -9.76
C MET A 115 -7.27 -31.27 -10.06
N PHE A 116 -8.30 -31.95 -9.53
CA PHE A 116 -8.56 -33.35 -9.83
C PHE A 116 -8.71 -33.57 -11.34
N GLY A 117 -9.50 -32.73 -12.02
CA GLY A 117 -9.66 -32.79 -13.48
C GLY A 117 -8.34 -32.64 -14.24
N ILE A 118 -7.45 -31.74 -13.81
CA ILE A 118 -6.12 -31.57 -14.41
C ILE A 118 -5.25 -32.82 -14.18
N VAL A 119 -5.21 -33.34 -12.96
CA VAL A 119 -4.39 -34.52 -12.61
C VAL A 119 -4.85 -35.75 -13.40
N VAL A 120 -6.16 -35.99 -13.47
CA VAL A 120 -6.71 -37.11 -14.25
C VAL A 120 -6.45 -36.92 -15.74
N MET A 121 -6.57 -35.69 -16.26
CA MET A 121 -6.21 -35.38 -17.65
C MET A 121 -4.75 -35.68 -17.98
N VAL A 122 -3.81 -35.24 -17.13
CA VAL A 122 -2.38 -35.52 -17.31
C VAL A 122 -2.12 -37.02 -17.25
N THR A 123 -2.76 -37.71 -16.31
CA THR A 123 -2.66 -39.17 -16.15
C THR A 123 -3.18 -39.90 -17.39
N GLU A 124 -4.35 -39.52 -17.90
CA GLU A 124 -4.93 -40.07 -19.12
C GLU A 124 -4.00 -39.87 -20.32
N THR A 125 -3.43 -38.66 -20.46
CA THR A 125 -2.55 -38.32 -21.57
C THR A 125 -1.23 -39.11 -21.53
N GLU A 126 -0.67 -39.36 -20.36
CA GLU A 126 0.58 -40.14 -20.22
C GLU A 126 0.33 -41.64 -20.35
N LEU A 127 -0.73 -42.18 -19.74
CA LEU A 127 -1.01 -43.62 -19.79
C LEU A 127 -1.53 -44.09 -21.16
N SER A 128 -2.30 -43.26 -21.85
CA SER A 128 -2.82 -43.55 -23.21
C SER A 128 -1.74 -43.60 -24.29
N TRP A 129 -0.53 -43.15 -23.97
CA TRP A 129 0.61 -43.24 -24.86
C TRP A 129 1.55 -44.38 -24.47
N GLY A 130 1.78 -44.59 -23.17
CA GLY A 130 2.78 -45.55 -22.69
C GLY A 130 2.26 -46.96 -22.39
N VAL A 131 0.97 -47.12 -22.08
CA VAL A 131 0.46 -48.37 -21.46
C VAL A 131 -0.74 -48.94 -22.21
N TYR A 132 -1.71 -48.11 -22.57
CA TYR A 132 -2.94 -48.57 -23.22
C TYR A 132 -3.27 -47.73 -24.45
N THR A 133 -4.02 -48.30 -25.40
CA THR A 133 -4.52 -47.55 -26.56
C THR A 133 -5.71 -46.68 -26.18
N LYS A 134 -5.86 -45.53 -26.86
CA LYS A 134 -6.98 -44.60 -26.62
C LYS A 134 -8.35 -45.29 -26.67
N GLU A 135 -8.50 -46.34 -27.47
CA GLU A 135 -9.73 -47.13 -27.66
C GLU A 135 -10.10 -48.05 -26.48
N SER A 136 -9.23 -48.17 -25.49
CA SER A 136 -9.46 -49.02 -24.32
C SER A 136 -10.55 -48.46 -23.38
N LEU A 137 -11.20 -49.37 -22.65
CA LEU A 137 -12.17 -49.01 -21.60
C LEU A 137 -11.56 -48.12 -20.51
N TYR A 138 -10.26 -48.25 -20.23
CA TYR A 138 -9.54 -47.43 -19.26
C TYR A 138 -9.47 -45.96 -19.69
N SER A 139 -9.14 -45.70 -20.96
CA SER A 139 -9.16 -44.36 -21.56
C SER A 139 -10.54 -43.72 -21.46
N PHE A 140 -11.58 -44.48 -21.84
CA PHE A 140 -12.96 -44.02 -21.76
C PHE A 140 -13.39 -43.70 -20.31
N ALA A 141 -13.05 -44.57 -19.35
CA ALA A 141 -13.35 -44.36 -17.94
C ALA A 141 -12.69 -43.10 -17.38
N LEU A 142 -11.40 -42.85 -17.68
CA LEU A 142 -10.71 -41.63 -17.24
C LEU A 142 -11.32 -40.37 -17.88
N LYS A 143 -11.68 -40.39 -19.16
CA LYS A 143 -12.38 -39.27 -19.82
C LYS A 143 -13.76 -39.01 -19.22
N CYS A 144 -14.49 -40.05 -18.83
CA CYS A 144 -15.76 -39.92 -18.09
C CYS A 144 -15.54 -39.28 -16.71
N LEU A 145 -14.48 -39.63 -15.99
CA LEU A 145 -14.13 -38.98 -14.71
C LEU A 145 -13.76 -37.49 -14.90
N ILE A 146 -13.03 -37.15 -15.97
CA ILE A 146 -12.70 -35.76 -16.31
C ILE A 146 -14.00 -34.97 -16.61
N SER A 147 -14.93 -35.58 -17.34
CA SER A 147 -16.20 -34.94 -17.70
C SER A 147 -17.10 -34.76 -16.49
N LEU A 148 -17.24 -35.80 -15.65
CA LEU A 148 -18.01 -35.74 -14.41
C LEU A 148 -17.47 -34.66 -13.46
N SER A 149 -16.15 -34.63 -13.24
CA SER A 149 -15.52 -33.60 -12.40
C SER A 149 -15.69 -32.19 -12.99
N THR A 150 -15.72 -32.05 -14.31
CA THR A 150 -15.99 -30.78 -14.98
C THR A 150 -17.45 -30.32 -14.81
N VAL A 151 -18.42 -31.22 -14.91
CA VAL A 151 -19.85 -30.89 -14.65
C VAL A 151 -20.04 -30.43 -13.20
N ILE A 152 -19.44 -31.13 -12.25
CA ILE A 152 -19.47 -30.73 -10.83
C ILE A 152 -18.80 -29.37 -10.65
N LEU A 153 -17.63 -29.14 -11.26
CA LEU A 153 -16.93 -27.86 -11.24
C LEU A 153 -17.80 -26.71 -11.77
N LEU A 154 -18.47 -26.90 -12.91
CA LEU A 154 -19.36 -25.90 -13.49
C LEU A 154 -20.51 -25.57 -12.54
N GLY A 155 -21.14 -26.58 -11.92
CA GLY A 155 -22.15 -26.40 -10.90
C GLY A 155 -21.63 -25.57 -9.70
N LEU A 156 -20.42 -25.89 -9.21
CA LEU A 156 -19.78 -25.15 -8.12
C LEU A 156 -19.46 -23.69 -8.48
N VAL A 157 -19.03 -23.42 -9.72
CA VAL A 157 -18.78 -22.06 -10.22
C VAL A 157 -20.08 -21.26 -10.29
N VAL A 158 -21.17 -21.86 -10.78
CA VAL A 158 -22.50 -21.22 -10.79
C VAL A 158 -22.96 -20.93 -9.37
N LEU A 159 -22.87 -21.90 -8.45
CA LEU A 159 -23.24 -21.72 -7.05
C LEU A 159 -22.39 -20.64 -6.36
N TYR A 160 -21.09 -20.59 -6.65
CA TYR A 160 -20.20 -19.55 -6.16
C TYR A 160 -20.67 -18.15 -6.58
N HIS A 161 -21.01 -17.95 -7.87
CA HIS A 161 -21.52 -16.66 -8.34
C HIS A 161 -22.93 -16.36 -7.84
N ALA A 162 -23.79 -17.38 -7.65
CA ALA A 162 -25.08 -17.20 -7.01
C ALA A 162 -24.92 -16.65 -5.58
N ARG A 163 -24.00 -17.20 -4.78
CA ARG A 163 -23.69 -16.68 -3.44
C ARG A 163 -23.02 -15.31 -3.47
N GLU A 164 -22.20 -15.01 -4.48
CA GLU A 164 -21.63 -13.67 -4.67
C GLU A 164 -22.71 -12.62 -4.97
N ILE A 165 -23.70 -12.95 -5.80
CA ILE A 165 -24.83 -12.08 -6.11
C ILE A 165 -25.70 -11.88 -4.87
N GLN A 166 -25.97 -12.93 -4.09
CA GLN A 166 -26.69 -12.82 -2.82
C GLN A 166 -25.96 -11.93 -1.81
N LEU A 167 -24.63 -12.05 -1.71
CA LEU A 167 -23.84 -11.18 -0.84
C LEU A 167 -23.96 -9.70 -1.27
N PHE A 168 -23.91 -9.44 -2.59
CA PHE A 168 -24.11 -8.09 -3.13
C PHE A 168 -25.51 -7.54 -2.84
N MET A 169 -26.55 -8.39 -2.95
CA MET A 169 -27.92 -8.01 -2.59
C MET A 169 -28.06 -7.64 -1.12
N VAL A 170 -27.50 -8.45 -0.21
CA VAL A 170 -27.53 -8.19 1.24
C VAL A 170 -26.79 -6.91 1.61
N ASP A 171 -25.64 -6.65 0.98
CA ASP A 171 -24.84 -5.43 1.19
C ASP A 171 -25.57 -4.16 0.72
N ASN A 172 -26.36 -4.24 -0.35
CA ASN A 172 -27.11 -3.10 -0.90
C ASN A 172 -28.59 -3.04 -0.43
N GLY A 173 -29.08 -4.06 0.29
CA GLY A 173 -30.48 -4.15 0.70
C GLY A 173 -31.46 -4.29 -0.47
N ALA A 174 -31.04 -4.93 -1.56
CA ALA A 174 -31.88 -5.17 -2.74
C ALA A 174 -32.49 -6.57 -2.68
N ASP A 175 -33.80 -6.68 -2.90
CA ASP A 175 -34.51 -7.97 -2.88
C ASP A 175 -34.55 -8.66 -4.27
N ASP A 176 -34.38 -7.88 -5.35
CA ASP A 176 -34.36 -8.40 -6.72
C ASP A 176 -32.93 -8.66 -7.24
N TRP A 177 -32.60 -9.94 -7.44
CA TRP A 177 -31.29 -10.36 -7.98
C TRP A 177 -30.99 -9.80 -9.39
N ARG A 178 -32.04 -9.47 -10.15
CA ARG A 178 -31.91 -8.88 -11.49
C ARG A 178 -31.19 -7.53 -11.46
N ILE A 179 -31.36 -6.76 -10.38
CA ILE A 179 -30.70 -5.46 -10.19
C ILE A 179 -29.18 -5.65 -10.02
N ALA A 180 -28.77 -6.78 -9.43
CA ALA A 180 -27.37 -7.13 -9.24
C ALA A 180 -26.69 -7.76 -10.47
N MET A 181 -27.45 -8.07 -11.53
CA MET A 181 -27.00 -8.78 -12.72
C MET A 181 -26.76 -7.81 -13.88
N THR A 182 -25.51 -7.37 -14.04
CA THR A 182 -25.10 -6.49 -15.15
C THR A 182 -24.64 -7.28 -16.36
N CYS A 183 -24.72 -6.71 -17.57
CA CYS A 183 -24.22 -7.38 -18.80
C CYS A 183 -22.73 -7.74 -18.70
N GLU A 184 -21.92 -6.88 -18.09
CA GLU A 184 -20.50 -7.15 -17.85
C GLU A 184 -20.30 -8.36 -16.93
N ARG A 185 -21.07 -8.44 -15.83
CA ARG A 185 -21.01 -9.59 -14.91
C ARG A 185 -21.45 -10.88 -15.60
N VAL A 186 -22.53 -10.85 -16.38
CA VAL A 186 -22.99 -12.01 -17.16
C VAL A 186 -21.93 -12.47 -18.17
N PHE A 187 -21.27 -11.52 -18.84
CA PHE A 187 -20.20 -11.83 -19.78
C PHE A 187 -19.01 -12.49 -19.08
N LEU A 188 -18.57 -11.97 -17.94
CA LEU A 188 -17.46 -12.54 -17.16
C LEU A 188 -17.80 -13.93 -16.61
N ILE A 189 -19.01 -14.13 -16.08
CA ILE A 189 -19.47 -15.46 -15.63
C ILE A 189 -19.51 -16.43 -16.80
N SER A 190 -20.05 -16.02 -17.95
CA SER A 190 -20.09 -16.84 -19.16
C SER A 190 -18.68 -17.23 -19.64
N LEU A 191 -17.73 -16.29 -19.62
CA LEU A 191 -16.34 -16.54 -19.98
C LEU A 191 -15.70 -17.54 -19.01
N GLU A 192 -15.94 -17.38 -17.71
CA GLU A 192 -15.43 -18.28 -16.68
C GLU A 192 -15.96 -19.71 -16.86
N LEU A 193 -17.27 -19.84 -17.10
CA LEU A 193 -17.90 -21.12 -17.40
C LEU A 193 -17.35 -21.73 -18.69
N ALA A 194 -17.12 -20.94 -19.73
CA ALA A 194 -16.53 -21.43 -20.98
C ALA A 194 -15.11 -21.97 -20.75
N VAL A 195 -14.26 -21.25 -20.01
CA VAL A 195 -12.90 -21.72 -19.66
C VAL A 195 -12.94 -23.00 -18.84
N CYS A 196 -13.84 -23.09 -17.85
CA CYS A 196 -14.01 -24.29 -17.04
C CYS A 196 -14.64 -25.45 -17.82
N ALA A 197 -15.45 -25.20 -18.85
CA ALA A 197 -16.12 -26.22 -19.64
C ALA A 197 -15.19 -26.91 -20.65
N ILE A 198 -14.06 -26.31 -21.02
CA ILE A 198 -13.11 -26.96 -21.93
C ILE A 198 -12.47 -28.16 -21.23
N HIS A 199 -12.65 -29.36 -21.80
CA HIS A 199 -12.04 -30.63 -21.39
C HIS A 199 -12.09 -31.65 -22.54
N PRO A 200 -11.25 -32.70 -22.54
CA PRO A 200 -11.38 -33.81 -23.48
C PRO A 200 -12.66 -34.60 -23.15
N VAL A 201 -13.65 -34.48 -24.04
CA VAL A 201 -14.95 -35.16 -23.93
C VAL A 201 -14.78 -36.65 -24.26
N PRO A 202 -15.45 -37.58 -23.56
CA PRO A 202 -15.41 -39.01 -23.85
C PRO A 202 -15.85 -39.25 -25.30
N GLY A 203 -14.93 -39.76 -26.10
CA GLY A 203 -15.11 -40.01 -27.52
C GLY A 203 -13.78 -40.17 -28.25
N HIS A 204 -13.87 -40.63 -29.50
CA HIS A 204 -12.74 -40.77 -30.42
C HIS A 204 -12.87 -39.77 -31.56
N TYR A 205 -12.30 -38.58 -31.34
CA TYR A 205 -12.26 -37.52 -32.34
C TYR A 205 -10.81 -37.33 -32.80
N ARG A 206 -10.53 -37.68 -34.05
CA ARG A 206 -9.21 -37.49 -34.68
C ARG A 206 -9.25 -36.30 -35.63
N PHE A 207 -8.14 -35.58 -35.71
CA PHE A 207 -7.92 -34.54 -36.71
C PHE A 207 -6.56 -34.74 -37.39
N THR A 208 -6.46 -34.37 -38.66
CA THR A 208 -5.19 -34.43 -39.41
C THR A 208 -4.35 -33.21 -39.06
N TRP A 209 -3.26 -33.42 -38.31
CA TRP A 209 -2.31 -32.37 -37.94
C TRP A 209 -1.15 -32.30 -38.93
N THR A 210 -1.11 -31.23 -39.72
CA THR A 210 0.02 -30.93 -40.61
C THR A 210 1.04 -30.02 -39.92
N ALA A 211 2.31 -30.42 -39.87
CA ALA A 211 3.42 -29.61 -39.37
C ALA A 211 4.59 -29.60 -40.37
N ARG A 212 5.42 -28.54 -40.35
CA ARG A 212 6.64 -28.47 -41.17
C ARG A 212 7.86 -28.65 -40.27
N LEU A 213 8.69 -29.64 -40.58
CA LEU A 213 9.94 -29.90 -39.84
C LEU A 213 10.90 -28.69 -39.95
N ALA A 214 11.53 -28.30 -38.83
CA ALA A 214 12.29 -27.04 -38.77
C ALA A 214 13.59 -27.02 -39.60
N PHE A 215 14.12 -28.18 -39.99
CA PHE A 215 15.39 -28.27 -40.73
C PHE A 215 15.20 -28.65 -42.20
N THR A 216 14.25 -29.53 -42.52
CA THR A 216 14.05 -30.05 -43.87
C THR A 216 12.90 -29.36 -44.62
N TYR A 217 12.09 -28.54 -43.93
CA TYR A 217 10.85 -27.92 -44.42
C TYR A 217 9.82 -28.91 -45.02
N ALA A 218 10.06 -30.22 -44.85
CA ALA A 218 9.18 -31.27 -45.33
C ALA A 218 7.86 -31.24 -44.54
N PRO A 219 6.70 -31.35 -45.21
CA PRO A 219 5.43 -31.50 -44.53
C PRO A 219 5.36 -32.88 -43.86
N SER A 220 5.13 -32.90 -42.55
CA SER A 220 4.83 -34.08 -41.76
C SER A 220 3.34 -34.04 -41.40
N VAL A 221 2.60 -35.07 -41.80
CA VAL A 221 1.17 -35.22 -41.53
C VAL A 221 1.00 -36.34 -40.52
N ALA A 222 0.40 -36.04 -39.37
CA ALA A 222 0.08 -37.01 -38.33
C ALA A 222 -1.41 -36.94 -38.01
N GLU A 223 -2.06 -38.08 -37.80
CA GLU A 223 -3.38 -38.10 -37.18
C GLU A 223 -3.21 -37.88 -35.68
N ALA A 224 -3.73 -36.76 -35.18
CA ALA A 224 -3.66 -36.40 -33.76
C ALA A 224 -5.06 -36.40 -33.15
N ASP A 225 -5.14 -36.76 -31.88
CA ASP A 225 -6.40 -36.74 -31.15
C ASP A 225 -6.78 -35.30 -30.77
N VAL A 226 -8.04 -34.92 -30.97
CA VAL A 226 -8.56 -33.59 -30.58
C VAL A 226 -8.40 -33.35 -29.06
N ASP A 227 -8.34 -34.43 -28.28
CA ASP A 227 -8.07 -34.42 -26.84
C ASP A 227 -6.81 -33.64 -26.47
N VAL A 228 -5.78 -33.70 -27.31
CA VAL A 228 -4.49 -33.02 -27.11
C VAL A 228 -4.65 -31.51 -27.19
N LEU A 229 -5.52 -31.02 -28.07
CA LEU A 229 -5.79 -29.59 -28.20
C LEU A 229 -6.69 -29.10 -27.05
N LEU A 230 -7.61 -29.94 -26.58
CA LEU A 230 -8.52 -29.63 -25.48
C LEU A 230 -7.88 -29.74 -24.10
N SER A 231 -6.80 -30.51 -23.96
CA SER A 231 -6.07 -30.69 -22.69
C SER A 231 -5.24 -29.46 -22.29
N ILE A 232 -4.70 -28.71 -23.27
CA ILE A 232 -3.85 -27.53 -23.00
C ILE A 232 -4.66 -26.41 -22.31
N PRO A 233 -5.84 -25.99 -22.81
CA PRO A 233 -6.65 -24.97 -22.13
C PRO A 233 -7.16 -25.40 -20.75
N MET A 234 -7.14 -26.69 -20.39
CA MET A 234 -7.54 -27.10 -19.03
C MET A 234 -6.63 -26.52 -17.95
N PHE A 235 -5.35 -26.23 -18.24
CA PHE A 235 -4.49 -25.53 -17.28
C PHE A 235 -4.94 -24.11 -16.98
N LEU A 236 -5.79 -23.50 -17.80
CA LEU A 236 -6.39 -22.20 -17.47
C LEU A 236 -7.15 -22.28 -16.14
N ARG A 237 -7.72 -23.44 -15.78
CA ARG A 237 -8.41 -23.67 -14.50
C ARG A 237 -7.53 -23.41 -13.27
N LEU A 238 -6.20 -23.31 -13.41
CA LEU A 238 -5.30 -22.89 -12.34
C LEU A 238 -5.58 -21.47 -11.83
N TYR A 239 -6.36 -20.64 -12.55
CA TYR A 239 -6.85 -19.36 -12.00
C TYR A 239 -7.64 -19.53 -10.70
N LEU A 240 -8.29 -20.69 -10.50
CA LEU A 240 -9.02 -21.04 -9.27
C LEU A 240 -8.12 -21.06 -8.04
N LEU A 241 -6.85 -21.45 -8.20
CA LEU A 241 -5.86 -21.41 -7.12
C LEU A 241 -5.64 -19.97 -6.66
N GLY A 242 -5.53 -19.04 -7.62
CA GLY A 242 -5.46 -17.61 -7.35
C GLY A 242 -6.68 -17.12 -6.59
N ARG A 243 -7.90 -17.52 -6.99
CA ARG A 243 -9.13 -17.17 -6.26
C ARG A 243 -9.11 -17.65 -4.81
N VAL A 244 -8.80 -18.91 -4.56
CA VAL A 244 -8.74 -19.49 -3.20
C VAL A 244 -7.70 -18.79 -2.34
N MET A 245 -6.49 -18.55 -2.90
CA MET A 245 -5.44 -17.80 -2.22
C MET A 245 -5.90 -16.41 -1.78
N LEU A 246 -6.62 -15.70 -2.67
CA LEU A 246 -7.17 -14.38 -2.38
C LEU A 246 -8.27 -14.42 -1.31
N LEU A 247 -9.15 -15.42 -1.36
CA LEU A 247 -10.31 -15.53 -0.47
C LEU A 247 -9.94 -16.03 0.94
N HIS A 248 -8.85 -16.80 1.08
CA HIS A 248 -8.35 -17.28 2.37
C HIS A 248 -7.36 -16.35 3.05
N SER A 249 -6.79 -15.39 2.33
CA SER A 249 -5.79 -14.50 2.90
C SER A 249 -6.41 -13.62 4.00
N LYS A 250 -6.02 -13.88 5.25
CA LYS A 250 -6.47 -13.15 6.44
C LYS A 250 -6.19 -11.65 6.35
N ILE A 251 -5.11 -11.27 5.66
CA ILE A 251 -4.70 -9.88 5.47
C ILE A 251 -5.80 -9.05 4.76
N PHE A 252 -6.54 -9.64 3.82
CA PHE A 252 -7.53 -8.92 3.00
C PHE A 252 -9.00 -9.20 3.40
N THR A 253 -9.21 -10.20 4.26
CA THR A 253 -10.55 -10.61 4.69
C THR A 253 -10.90 -10.16 6.09
N ASP A 254 -9.92 -9.71 6.89
CA ASP A 254 -10.15 -9.23 8.24
C ASP A 254 -11.03 -7.97 8.30
N ALA A 255 -11.82 -7.85 9.36
CA ALA A 255 -12.72 -6.72 9.57
C ALA A 255 -11.95 -5.41 9.76
N SER A 256 -10.79 -5.47 10.43
CA SER A 256 -9.93 -4.30 10.65
C SER A 256 -9.40 -3.73 9.34
N SER A 257 -8.89 -4.59 8.44
CA SER A 257 -8.38 -4.16 7.15
C SER A 257 -9.50 -3.63 6.26
N ARG A 258 -10.67 -4.28 6.24
CA ARG A 258 -11.86 -3.77 5.51
C ARG A 258 -12.32 -2.40 5.99
N SER A 259 -12.32 -2.17 7.30
CA SER A 259 -12.66 -0.86 7.88
C SER A 259 -11.66 0.21 7.45
N ILE A 260 -10.35 -0.07 7.54
CA ILE A 260 -9.30 0.85 7.11
C ILE A 260 -9.39 1.13 5.60
N GLY A 261 -9.68 0.11 4.79
CA GLY A 261 -9.89 0.27 3.35
C GLY A 261 -11.08 1.18 3.03
N ALA A 262 -12.21 1.02 3.71
CA ALA A 262 -13.38 1.88 3.54
C ALA A 262 -13.06 3.34 3.92
N LEU A 263 -12.35 3.58 5.03
CA LEU A 263 -11.93 4.92 5.44
C LEU A 263 -11.01 5.59 4.39
N ASN A 264 -10.17 4.82 3.73
CA ASN A 264 -9.28 5.29 2.67
C ASN A 264 -9.91 5.24 1.27
N LYS A 265 -11.19 4.86 1.14
CA LYS A 265 -11.88 4.63 -0.15
C LYS A 265 -11.13 3.66 -1.08
N ILE A 266 -10.44 2.68 -0.51
CA ILE A 266 -9.71 1.63 -1.23
C ILE A 266 -10.61 0.39 -1.31
N THR A 267 -10.92 -0.04 -2.52
CA THR A 267 -11.58 -1.32 -2.78
C THR A 267 -10.55 -2.44 -2.85
N PHE A 268 -10.79 -3.54 -2.12
CA PHE A 268 -9.93 -4.73 -2.13
C PHE A 268 -10.03 -5.49 -3.46
N ASN A 269 -9.30 -5.02 -4.46
CA ASN A 269 -9.25 -5.62 -5.80
C ASN A 269 -8.16 -6.69 -5.89
N THR A 270 -8.33 -7.67 -6.79
CA THR A 270 -7.32 -8.70 -7.08
C THR A 270 -5.96 -8.10 -7.47
N ARG A 271 -5.97 -6.98 -8.21
CA ARG A 271 -4.76 -6.20 -8.54
C ARG A 271 -4.06 -5.62 -7.31
N PHE A 272 -4.82 -5.14 -6.33
CA PHE A 272 -4.24 -4.61 -5.08
C PHE A 272 -3.58 -5.73 -4.28
N VAL A 273 -4.23 -6.90 -4.22
CA VAL A 273 -3.66 -8.06 -3.53
C VAL A 273 -2.39 -8.55 -4.21
N MET A 274 -2.39 -8.68 -5.55
CA MET A 274 -1.20 -9.10 -6.29
C MET A 274 -0.04 -8.12 -6.07
N LYS A 275 -0.30 -6.80 -6.08
CA LYS A 275 0.71 -5.78 -5.75
C LYS A 275 1.25 -5.93 -4.34
N THR A 276 0.37 -6.19 -3.37
CA THR A 276 0.75 -6.37 -1.96
C THR A 276 1.62 -7.61 -1.78
N LEU A 277 1.24 -8.73 -2.40
CA LEU A 277 2.00 -9.98 -2.37
C LEU A 277 3.39 -9.81 -2.99
N MET A 278 3.48 -9.14 -4.14
CA MET A 278 4.75 -8.77 -4.79
C MET A 278 5.59 -7.77 -3.99
N THR A 279 5.03 -7.11 -2.98
CA THR A 279 5.77 -6.18 -2.11
C THR A 279 6.29 -6.90 -0.86
N ILE A 280 5.48 -7.78 -0.25
CA ILE A 280 5.83 -8.49 0.98
C ILE A 280 6.91 -9.55 0.73
N CYS A 281 6.66 -10.48 -0.19
CA CYS A 281 7.56 -11.62 -0.46
C CYS A 281 7.75 -11.87 -1.96
N PRO A 282 8.29 -10.89 -2.71
CA PRO A 282 8.46 -11.00 -4.16
C PRO A 282 9.26 -12.23 -4.60
N GLY A 283 10.34 -12.56 -3.89
CA GLY A 283 11.22 -13.68 -4.26
C GLY A 283 10.49 -15.03 -4.23
N THR A 284 9.76 -15.32 -3.15
CA THR A 284 9.00 -16.56 -3.01
C THR A 284 7.92 -16.67 -4.08
N VAL A 285 7.19 -15.59 -4.34
CA VAL A 285 6.09 -15.57 -5.31
C VAL A 285 6.60 -15.80 -6.73
N LEU A 286 7.69 -15.11 -7.10
CA LEU A 286 8.32 -15.28 -8.41
C LEU A 286 8.92 -16.66 -8.60
N LEU A 287 9.52 -17.23 -7.55
CA LEU A 287 10.10 -18.57 -7.59
C LEU A 287 9.01 -19.63 -7.79
N VAL A 288 7.93 -19.58 -7.00
CA VAL A 288 6.80 -20.52 -7.13
C VAL A 288 6.14 -20.40 -8.50
N PHE A 289 5.92 -19.18 -8.99
CA PHE A 289 5.38 -18.93 -10.33
C PHE A 289 6.30 -19.47 -11.44
N SER A 290 7.61 -19.21 -11.35
CA SER A 290 8.57 -19.64 -12.38
C SER A 290 8.63 -21.17 -12.45
N ILE A 291 8.83 -21.85 -11.31
CA ILE A 291 8.92 -23.32 -11.27
C ILE A 291 7.63 -23.99 -11.76
N SER A 292 6.47 -23.52 -11.31
CA SER A 292 5.18 -24.06 -11.76
C SER A 292 4.97 -23.84 -13.27
N SER A 293 5.27 -22.63 -13.77
CA SER A 293 5.18 -22.33 -15.21
C SER A 293 6.12 -23.19 -16.05
N TRP A 294 7.33 -23.50 -15.56
CA TRP A 294 8.29 -24.36 -16.25
C TRP A 294 7.76 -25.78 -16.40
N ILE A 295 7.23 -26.36 -15.33
CA ILE A 295 6.69 -27.72 -15.35
C ILE A 295 5.51 -27.81 -16.34
N ILE A 296 4.58 -26.85 -16.29
CA ILE A 296 3.40 -26.82 -17.16
C ILE A 296 3.80 -26.61 -18.62
N ALA A 297 4.68 -25.65 -18.91
CA ALA A 297 5.14 -25.39 -20.27
C ALA A 297 5.93 -26.57 -20.85
N ALA A 298 6.77 -27.23 -20.04
CA ALA A 298 7.54 -28.39 -20.47
C ALA A 298 6.62 -29.57 -20.81
N TRP A 299 5.62 -29.84 -19.97
CA TRP A 299 4.61 -30.84 -20.26
C TRP A 299 3.81 -30.49 -21.53
N THR A 300 3.42 -29.23 -21.69
CA THR A 300 2.65 -28.77 -22.87
C THR A 300 3.45 -28.90 -24.17
N VAL A 301 4.72 -28.51 -24.19
CA VAL A 301 5.58 -28.67 -25.38
C VAL A 301 5.78 -30.14 -25.70
N ARG A 302 6.04 -30.99 -24.68
CA ARG A 302 6.15 -32.44 -24.87
C ARG A 302 4.92 -33.01 -25.55
N VAL A 303 3.73 -32.65 -25.05
CA VAL A 303 2.45 -33.11 -25.60
C VAL A 303 2.24 -32.62 -27.04
N CYS A 304 2.63 -31.39 -27.36
CA CYS A 304 2.49 -30.84 -28.71
C CYS A 304 3.47 -31.41 -29.74
N GLU A 305 4.71 -31.71 -29.33
CA GLU A 305 5.73 -32.27 -30.25
C GLU A 305 5.66 -33.81 -30.35
N ARG A 306 4.89 -34.46 -29.47
CA ARG A 306 4.80 -35.93 -29.34
C ARG A 306 4.45 -36.67 -30.64
N TYR A 307 3.64 -36.07 -31.51
CA TYR A 307 3.12 -36.71 -32.73
C TYR A 307 4.03 -36.51 -33.96
N HIS A 308 4.97 -35.57 -33.91
CA HIS A 308 5.82 -35.19 -35.06
C HIS A 308 7.30 -35.49 -34.85
N ASP A 309 7.74 -35.82 -33.63
CA ASP A 309 9.12 -36.17 -33.32
C ASP A 309 9.38 -37.68 -33.50
N LYS A 310 9.94 -38.06 -34.65
CA LYS A 310 10.34 -39.46 -34.96
C LYS A 310 11.63 -39.91 -34.25
N GLN A 311 12.34 -38.99 -33.59
CA GLN A 311 13.68 -39.23 -33.03
C GLN A 311 13.68 -39.23 -31.49
N GLU A 312 12.51 -39.09 -30.87
CA GLU A 312 12.25 -39.12 -29.41
C GLU A 312 13.01 -38.10 -28.54
N VAL A 313 13.85 -37.24 -29.11
CA VAL A 313 14.72 -36.33 -28.35
C VAL A 313 13.94 -35.23 -27.64
N THR A 314 12.97 -34.59 -28.32
CA THR A 314 12.08 -33.56 -27.73
C THR A 314 10.87 -34.18 -27.04
N SER A 315 10.58 -35.45 -27.34
CA SER A 315 9.51 -36.22 -26.69
C SER A 315 9.81 -36.52 -25.21
N ASN A 316 11.08 -36.59 -24.80
CA ASN A 316 11.47 -36.85 -23.42
C ASN A 316 11.20 -35.65 -22.50
N PHE A 317 10.60 -35.88 -21.33
CA PHE A 317 10.26 -34.82 -20.37
C PHE A 317 11.48 -33.99 -19.94
N LEU A 318 12.64 -34.62 -19.77
CA LEU A 318 13.91 -33.94 -19.47
C LEU A 318 14.37 -33.03 -20.61
N GLY A 319 14.17 -33.45 -21.87
CA GLY A 319 14.48 -32.64 -23.05
C GLY A 319 13.56 -31.42 -23.17
N ALA A 320 12.26 -31.61 -22.93
CA ALA A 320 11.29 -30.50 -22.89
C ALA A 320 11.56 -29.53 -21.73
N MET A 321 11.93 -30.04 -20.54
CA MET A 321 12.34 -29.19 -19.41
C MET A 321 13.60 -28.37 -19.74
N TRP A 322 14.61 -28.97 -20.39
CA TRP A 322 15.79 -28.25 -20.87
C TRP A 322 15.40 -27.12 -21.83
N LEU A 323 14.62 -27.44 -22.88
CA LEU A 323 14.16 -26.48 -23.88
C LEU A 323 13.39 -25.30 -23.25
N ILE A 324 12.48 -25.57 -22.33
CA ILE A 324 11.70 -24.53 -21.65
C ILE A 324 12.58 -23.69 -20.73
N SER A 325 13.53 -24.29 -20.01
CA SER A 325 14.43 -23.56 -19.12
C SER A 325 15.32 -22.58 -19.89
N ILE A 326 15.92 -23.02 -21.01
CA ILE A 326 16.76 -22.14 -21.86
C ILE A 326 15.94 -21.06 -22.57
N THR A 327 14.68 -21.36 -22.93
CA THR A 327 13.77 -20.41 -23.59
C THR A 327 13.28 -19.36 -22.60
N PHE A 328 12.91 -19.77 -21.38
CA PHE A 328 12.46 -18.86 -20.32
C PHE A 328 13.58 -17.89 -19.90
N LEU A 329 14.82 -18.39 -19.80
CA LEU A 329 16.00 -17.56 -19.54
C LEU A 329 16.46 -16.75 -20.76
N SER A 330 15.79 -16.88 -21.90
CA SER A 330 16.12 -16.18 -23.15
C SER A 330 17.56 -16.45 -23.64
N ILE A 331 18.08 -17.66 -23.42
CA ILE A 331 19.42 -18.08 -23.87
C ILE A 331 19.34 -18.62 -25.31
N GLY A 332 18.50 -19.63 -25.54
CA GLY A 332 18.21 -20.17 -26.87
C GLY A 332 19.42 -20.73 -27.63
N TYR A 333 20.07 -21.78 -27.12
CA TYR A 333 21.24 -22.41 -27.79
C TYR A 333 20.96 -22.94 -29.20
N GLY A 334 19.71 -23.34 -29.49
CA GLY A 334 19.31 -23.86 -30.80
C GLY A 334 19.64 -25.35 -31.03
N ASP A 335 20.05 -26.04 -29.97
CA ASP A 335 20.29 -27.49 -29.92
C ASP A 335 19.00 -28.30 -30.01
N MET A 336 17.91 -27.79 -29.44
CA MET A 336 16.55 -28.31 -29.59
C MET A 336 15.57 -27.19 -29.94
N VAL A 337 14.65 -27.45 -30.87
CA VAL A 337 13.69 -26.46 -31.39
C VAL A 337 12.34 -27.13 -31.63
N PRO A 338 11.20 -26.52 -31.22
CA PRO A 338 9.89 -27.09 -31.52
C PRO A 338 9.59 -27.05 -33.02
N HIS A 339 9.01 -28.13 -33.54
CA HIS A 339 8.64 -28.25 -34.93
C HIS A 339 7.17 -27.86 -35.17
N THR A 340 6.29 -28.18 -34.23
CA THR A 340 4.85 -27.89 -34.35
C THR A 340 4.53 -26.42 -34.10
N TYR A 341 3.43 -25.95 -34.70
CA TYR A 341 2.93 -24.59 -34.43
C TYR A 341 2.49 -24.42 -32.97
N CYS A 342 1.95 -25.47 -32.35
CA CYS A 342 1.64 -25.44 -30.91
C CYS A 342 2.90 -25.25 -30.07
N GLY A 343 3.93 -26.09 -30.25
CA GLY A 343 5.17 -26.01 -29.48
C GLY A 343 5.87 -24.67 -29.66
N LYS A 344 5.90 -24.13 -30.89
CA LYS A 344 6.38 -22.77 -31.17
C LYS A 344 5.60 -21.70 -30.42
N GLY A 345 4.27 -21.82 -30.38
CA GLY A 345 3.40 -20.93 -29.61
C GLY A 345 3.70 -20.97 -28.11
N VAL A 346 3.89 -22.16 -27.53
CA VAL A 346 4.23 -22.33 -26.12
C VAL A 346 5.61 -21.75 -25.81
N CYS A 347 6.62 -21.98 -26.66
CA CYS A 347 7.94 -21.38 -26.51
C CYS A 347 7.91 -19.86 -26.59
N LEU A 348 7.11 -19.28 -27.49
CA LEU A 348 6.92 -17.83 -27.60
C LEU A 348 6.30 -17.26 -26.30
N LEU A 349 5.22 -17.87 -25.80
CA LEU A 349 4.59 -17.46 -24.54
C LEU A 349 5.55 -17.59 -23.36
N THR A 350 6.33 -18.68 -23.31
CA THR A 350 7.36 -18.92 -22.30
C THR A 350 8.44 -17.84 -22.32
N GLY A 351 8.91 -17.43 -23.50
CA GLY A 351 9.89 -16.35 -23.66
C GLY A 351 9.34 -15.00 -23.18
N ILE A 352 8.10 -14.66 -23.54
CA ILE A 352 7.44 -13.42 -23.06
C ILE A 352 7.30 -13.43 -21.53
N MET A 353 6.85 -14.55 -20.96
CA MET A 353 6.73 -14.72 -19.52
C MET A 353 8.08 -14.64 -18.81
N GLY A 354 9.11 -15.28 -19.36
CA GLY A 354 10.48 -15.28 -18.83
C GLY A 354 11.12 -13.89 -18.83
N ALA A 355 10.93 -13.11 -19.91
CA ALA A 355 11.36 -11.71 -19.97
C ALA A 355 10.65 -10.86 -18.91
N GLY A 356 9.34 -11.04 -18.73
CA GLY A 356 8.56 -10.36 -17.69
C GLY A 356 9.02 -10.70 -16.27
N CYS A 357 9.27 -11.98 -15.99
CA CYS A 357 9.83 -12.44 -14.72
C CYS A 357 11.22 -11.85 -14.48
N THR A 358 12.09 -11.85 -15.48
CA THR A 358 13.45 -11.29 -15.38
C THR A 358 13.40 -9.79 -15.06
N ALA A 359 12.55 -9.02 -15.75
CA ALA A 359 12.37 -7.60 -15.47
C ALA A 359 11.88 -7.36 -14.03
N LEU A 360 10.96 -8.19 -13.54
CA LEU A 360 10.42 -8.08 -12.19
C LEU A 360 11.47 -8.46 -11.13
N VAL A 361 12.30 -9.47 -11.37
CA VAL A 361 13.43 -9.83 -10.50
C VAL A 361 14.42 -8.67 -10.41
N VAL A 362 14.79 -8.04 -11.53
CA VAL A 362 15.68 -6.86 -11.53
C VAL A 362 15.09 -5.73 -10.69
N ALA A 363 13.80 -5.43 -10.85
CA ALA A 363 13.13 -4.41 -10.06
C ALA A 363 13.09 -4.74 -8.56
N VAL A 364 12.92 -6.01 -8.20
CA VAL A 364 12.94 -6.48 -6.81
C VAL A 364 14.34 -6.38 -6.21
N VAL A 365 15.36 -6.82 -6.95
CA VAL A 365 16.75 -6.75 -6.52
C VAL A 365 17.16 -5.29 -6.31
N ALA A 366 16.82 -4.39 -7.23
CA ALA A 366 17.08 -2.96 -7.06
C ALA A 366 16.51 -2.41 -5.74
N ARG A 367 15.23 -2.67 -5.45
CA ARG A 367 14.58 -2.25 -4.19
C ARG A 367 15.18 -2.88 -2.94
N LYS A 368 15.65 -4.13 -3.01
CA LYS A 368 16.26 -4.83 -1.86
C LYS A 368 17.72 -4.41 -1.64
N LEU A 369 18.39 -3.90 -2.66
CA LEU A 369 19.74 -3.31 -2.55
C LEU A 369 19.71 -1.85 -2.08
N GLU A 370 18.55 -1.18 -2.14
CA GLU A 370 18.40 0.14 -1.54
C GLU A 370 18.55 0.07 -0.02
N LEU A 371 19.60 0.73 0.48
CA LEU A 371 19.83 0.86 1.92
C LEU A 371 18.61 1.51 2.59
N THR A 372 18.20 0.93 3.71
CA THR A 372 17.15 1.48 4.58
C THR A 372 17.57 2.84 5.15
N LYS A 373 16.61 3.63 5.66
CA LYS A 373 16.91 4.93 6.28
C LYS A 373 17.93 4.81 7.43
N ALA A 374 17.81 3.76 8.24
CA ALA A 374 18.73 3.49 9.34
C ALA A 374 20.12 3.10 8.85
N GLU A 375 20.21 2.18 7.88
CA GLU A 375 21.50 1.80 7.27
C GLU A 375 22.19 2.97 6.58
N LYS A 376 21.43 3.82 5.86
CA LYS A 376 21.94 5.07 5.26
C LYS A 376 22.49 6.00 6.33
N HIS A 377 21.81 6.13 7.48
CA HIS A 377 22.30 6.96 8.57
C HIS A 377 23.63 6.43 9.14
N VAL A 378 23.71 5.12 9.40
CA VAL A 378 24.95 4.46 9.85
C VAL A 378 26.07 4.60 8.81
N HIS A 379 25.76 4.41 7.53
CA HIS A 379 26.70 4.57 6.42
C HIS A 379 27.25 6.00 6.35
N ASN A 380 26.38 7.01 6.46
CA ASN A 380 26.78 8.42 6.45
C ASN A 380 27.67 8.76 7.65
N PHE A 381 27.31 8.28 8.86
CA PHE A 381 28.14 8.46 10.05
C PHE A 381 29.52 7.80 9.93
N MET A 382 29.57 6.59 9.37
CA MET A 382 30.82 5.88 9.10
C MET A 382 31.69 6.66 8.11
N MET A 383 31.09 7.20 7.04
CA MET A 383 31.81 7.97 6.02
C MET A 383 32.34 9.30 6.58
N ASP A 384 31.55 10.00 7.39
CA ASP A 384 31.94 11.23 8.10
C ASP A 384 33.15 10.99 9.04
N THR A 385 33.09 9.90 9.83
CA THR A 385 34.19 9.52 10.72
C THR A 385 35.47 9.22 9.92
N GLN A 386 35.36 8.53 8.77
CA GLN A 386 36.51 8.24 7.92
C GLN A 386 37.10 9.50 7.28
N LEU A 387 36.27 10.38 6.73
CA LEU A 387 36.73 11.63 6.12
C LEU A 387 37.39 12.53 7.17
N THR A 388 36.82 12.64 8.37
CA THR A 388 37.45 13.37 9.49
C THR A 388 38.86 12.85 9.80
N LYS A 389 39.06 11.52 9.80
CA LYS A 389 40.41 10.92 9.96
C LYS A 389 41.32 11.29 8.80
N ARG A 390 40.84 11.26 7.54
CA ARG A 390 41.62 11.65 6.37
C ARG A 390 42.00 13.13 6.39
N VAL A 391 41.10 14.03 6.81
CA VAL A 391 41.40 15.47 7.00
C VAL A 391 42.53 15.64 8.00
N LYS A 392 42.45 14.98 9.17
CA LYS A 392 43.52 15.04 10.19
C LYS A 392 44.87 14.56 9.66
N ASN A 393 44.89 13.43 8.95
CA ASN A 393 46.12 12.88 8.35
C ASN A 393 46.70 13.78 7.25
N ALA A 394 45.86 14.31 6.36
CA ALA A 394 46.28 15.22 5.30
C ALA A 394 46.81 16.54 5.88
N ALA A 395 46.13 17.11 6.87
CA ALA A 395 46.58 18.30 7.58
C ALA A 395 47.93 18.06 8.28
N ALA A 396 48.10 16.92 8.96
CA ALA A 396 49.39 16.55 9.57
C ALA A 396 50.52 16.44 8.53
N ASN A 397 50.23 15.89 7.34
CA ASN A 397 51.20 15.84 6.25
C ASN A 397 51.53 17.24 5.69
N VAL A 398 50.55 18.13 5.56
CA VAL A 398 50.78 19.53 5.17
C VAL A 398 51.72 20.21 6.15
N LEU A 399 51.45 20.10 7.47
CA LEU A 399 52.31 20.62 8.54
C LEU A 399 53.73 20.03 8.48
N ARG A 400 53.83 18.70 8.37
CA ARG A 400 55.10 17.96 8.27
C ARG A 400 55.94 18.44 7.10
N GLU A 401 55.38 18.49 5.89
CA GLU A 401 56.11 18.87 4.70
C GLU A 401 56.44 20.37 4.70
N THR A 402 55.57 21.24 5.23
CA THR A 402 55.86 22.67 5.44
C THR A 402 57.09 22.86 6.35
N TRP A 403 57.12 22.16 7.48
CA TRP A 403 58.26 22.19 8.40
C TRP A 403 59.55 21.68 7.74
N LEU A 404 59.49 20.57 6.99
CA LEU A 404 60.65 20.01 6.30
C LEU A 404 61.18 20.94 5.21
N ILE A 405 60.29 21.63 4.48
CA ILE A 405 60.69 22.69 3.54
C ILE A 405 61.42 23.80 4.29
N TYR A 406 60.85 24.33 5.38
CA TYR A 406 61.46 25.41 6.18
C TYR A 406 62.82 24.99 6.74
N LYS A 407 62.93 23.78 7.30
CA LYS A 407 64.18 23.22 7.82
C LYS A 407 65.26 23.19 6.74
N HIS A 408 64.96 22.62 5.58
CA HIS A 408 65.95 22.44 4.51
C HIS A 408 66.24 23.70 3.69
N THR A 409 65.45 24.77 3.83
CA THR A 409 65.73 26.07 3.20
C THR A 409 66.38 27.08 4.14
N ARG A 410 66.03 27.10 5.44
CA ARG A 410 66.47 28.16 6.37
C ARG A 410 67.35 27.70 7.54
N LEU A 411 67.25 26.46 7.99
CA LEU A 411 67.99 25.97 9.17
C LEU A 411 69.30 25.24 8.84
N VAL A 412 69.63 25.02 7.56
CA VAL A 412 70.83 24.31 7.12
C VAL A 412 71.80 25.26 6.43
N LYS A 413 73.09 25.25 6.81
CA LYS A 413 74.16 26.12 6.24
C LYS A 413 74.32 26.01 4.72
N LYS A 414 74.04 24.85 4.11
CA LYS A 414 74.05 24.63 2.66
C LYS A 414 72.75 23.93 2.21
N PRO A 415 71.83 24.64 1.52
CA PRO A 415 70.55 24.06 1.11
C PRO A 415 70.70 23.07 -0.06
N ASP A 416 70.13 21.87 0.10
CA ASP A 416 70.04 20.84 -0.94
C ASP A 416 68.76 21.00 -1.78
N GLN A 417 68.91 21.56 -2.99
CA GLN A 417 67.80 21.85 -3.90
C GLN A 417 67.03 20.59 -4.36
N ALA A 418 67.64 19.40 -4.35
CA ALA A 418 66.93 18.17 -4.72
C ALA A 418 65.97 17.72 -3.60
N ARG A 419 66.41 17.81 -2.34
CA ARG A 419 65.58 17.51 -1.17
C ARG A 419 64.43 18.51 -1.00
N VAL A 420 64.70 19.80 -1.19
CA VAL A 420 63.66 20.84 -1.13
C VAL A 420 62.58 20.58 -2.18
N ARG A 421 62.94 20.31 -3.44
CA ARG A 421 61.97 19.98 -4.50
C ARG A 421 61.16 18.72 -4.21
N LYS A 422 61.75 17.72 -3.53
CA LYS A 422 61.04 16.51 -3.08
C LYS A 422 59.97 16.85 -2.04
N HIS A 423 60.29 17.66 -1.03
CA HIS A 423 59.34 18.09 -0.01
C HIS A 423 58.28 19.06 -0.56
N GLN A 424 58.63 19.94 -1.50
CA GLN A 424 57.65 20.79 -2.20
C GLN A 424 56.62 19.98 -2.98
N ARG A 425 57.04 18.92 -3.69
CA ARG A 425 56.10 18.01 -4.39
C ARG A 425 55.16 17.31 -3.41
N LYS A 426 55.68 16.80 -2.29
CA LYS A 426 54.88 16.15 -1.24
C LYS A 426 53.93 17.13 -0.54
N PHE A 427 54.37 18.36 -0.28
CA PHE A 427 53.54 19.42 0.26
C PHE A 427 52.38 19.74 -0.68
N LEU A 428 52.66 19.95 -1.97
CA LEU A 428 51.62 20.22 -2.97
C LEU A 428 50.62 19.06 -3.05
N GLN A 429 51.11 17.82 -3.05
CA GLN A 429 50.26 16.62 -3.01
C GLN A 429 49.39 16.57 -1.75
N ALA A 430 49.94 16.89 -0.56
CA ALA A 430 49.18 16.93 0.68
C ALA A 430 48.11 18.04 0.70
N ILE A 431 48.41 19.21 0.11
CA ILE A 431 47.44 20.31 -0.06
C ILE A 431 46.30 19.89 -1.00
N HIS A 432 46.62 19.24 -2.12
CA HIS A 432 45.60 18.74 -3.04
C HIS A 432 44.71 17.67 -2.38
N GLN A 433 45.31 16.74 -1.63
CA GLN A 433 44.58 15.73 -0.87
C GLN A 433 43.69 16.35 0.21
N LEU A 434 44.18 17.35 0.94
CA LEU A 434 43.38 18.04 1.95
C LEU A 434 42.17 18.73 1.32
N ARG A 435 42.37 19.45 0.21
CA ARG A 435 41.28 20.11 -0.52
C ARG A 435 40.27 19.12 -1.06
N SER A 436 40.70 18.00 -1.64
CA SER A 436 39.78 16.99 -2.17
C SER A 436 38.93 16.37 -1.07
N VAL A 437 39.53 16.04 0.07
CA VAL A 437 38.81 15.47 1.24
C VAL A 437 37.85 16.51 1.84
N GLN A 438 38.23 17.78 1.91
CA GLN A 438 37.33 18.85 2.38
C GLN A 438 36.11 19.04 1.45
N ILE A 439 36.29 18.93 0.14
CA ILE A 439 35.18 18.99 -0.81
C ILE A 439 34.24 17.79 -0.64
N GLU A 440 34.78 16.58 -0.46
CA GLU A 440 33.98 15.37 -0.17
C GLU A 440 33.21 15.50 1.15
N GLN A 441 33.85 16.03 2.18
CA GLN A 441 33.24 16.31 3.48
C GLN A 441 32.07 17.29 3.35
N GLY A 442 32.26 18.36 2.56
CA GLY A 442 31.20 19.34 2.28
C GLY A 442 29.97 18.70 1.62
N LYS A 443 30.18 17.87 0.58
CA LYS A 443 29.09 17.16 -0.10
C LYS A 443 28.30 16.24 0.85
N LEU A 444 28.99 15.57 1.76
CA LEU A 444 28.35 14.74 2.78
C LEU A 444 27.49 15.55 3.74
N ASN A 445 28.04 16.67 4.21
CA ASN A 445 27.35 17.56 5.13
C ASN A 445 26.09 18.15 4.47
N ASP A 446 26.16 18.53 3.19
CA ASP A 446 25.00 19.04 2.44
C ASP A 446 23.87 18.01 2.33
N GLN A 447 24.20 16.73 2.11
CA GLN A 447 23.23 15.64 2.10
C GLN A 447 22.59 15.41 3.48
N ALA A 448 23.37 15.53 4.56
CA ALA A 448 22.86 15.41 5.93
C ALA A 448 21.98 16.60 6.34
N ASN A 449 22.37 17.81 5.91
CA ASN A 449 21.62 19.04 6.17
C ASN A 449 20.26 19.01 5.49
N THR A 450 20.15 18.50 4.25
CA THR A 450 18.87 18.40 3.53
C THR A 450 17.79 17.64 4.31
N ILE A 451 18.15 16.52 4.98
CA ILE A 451 17.21 15.73 5.80
C ILE A 451 16.89 16.46 7.11
N THR A 452 17.90 17.09 7.71
CA THR A 452 17.78 17.81 8.97
C THR A 452 16.94 19.08 8.81
N ASP A 453 17.06 19.77 7.68
CA ASP A 453 16.32 20.97 7.35
C ASP A 453 14.83 20.69 7.21
N LEU A 454 14.44 19.54 6.65
CA LEU A 454 13.03 19.12 6.62
C LEU A 454 12.45 18.94 8.04
N ALA A 455 13.19 18.28 8.94
CA ALA A 455 12.76 18.08 10.33
C ALA A 455 12.71 19.40 11.12
N LYS A 456 13.70 20.28 10.92
CA LYS A 456 13.71 21.63 11.50
C LYS A 456 12.54 22.47 11.01
N THR A 457 12.21 22.39 9.72
CA THR A 457 11.07 23.12 9.14
C THR A 457 9.76 22.66 9.79
N GLN A 458 9.59 21.35 10.05
CA GLN A 458 8.43 20.84 10.78
C GLN A 458 8.37 21.36 12.22
N SER A 459 9.50 21.37 12.94
CA SER A 459 9.56 21.90 14.31
C SER A 459 9.19 23.39 14.35
N VAL A 460 9.81 24.19 13.50
CA VAL A 460 9.55 25.64 13.40
C VAL A 460 8.09 25.90 13.03
N MET A 461 7.50 25.07 12.17
CA MET A 461 6.08 25.17 11.84
C MET A 461 5.17 24.88 13.04
N CYS A 462 5.45 23.85 13.84
CA CYS A 462 4.70 23.56 15.06
C CYS A 462 4.80 24.70 16.07
N ASP A 463 5.99 25.27 16.25
CA ASP A 463 6.22 26.40 17.16
C ASP A 463 5.45 27.63 16.69
N LEU A 464 5.47 27.94 15.38
CA LEU A 464 4.73 29.05 14.80
C LEU A 464 3.21 28.89 14.94
N VAL A 465 2.68 27.68 14.73
CA VAL A 465 1.25 27.40 14.91
C VAL A 465 0.84 27.57 16.38
N SER A 466 1.70 27.15 17.31
CA SER A 466 1.46 27.30 18.74
C SER A 466 1.45 28.79 19.15
N GLU A 467 2.39 29.57 18.62
CA GLU A 467 2.44 31.03 18.82
C GLU A 467 1.20 31.72 18.23
N LEU A 468 0.79 31.35 17.01
CA LEU A 468 -0.43 31.87 16.39
C LEU A 468 -1.67 31.55 17.23
N HIS A 469 -1.74 30.36 17.83
CA HIS A 469 -2.84 29.98 18.70
C HIS A 469 -2.85 30.82 19.98
N ALA A 470 -1.68 31.06 20.59
CA ALA A 470 -1.56 31.94 21.76
C ALA A 470 -1.98 33.39 21.45
N GLN A 471 -1.58 33.91 20.28
CA GLN A 471 -2.01 35.24 19.84
C GLN A 471 -3.51 35.32 19.56
N HIS A 472 -4.09 34.24 19.02
CA HIS A 472 -5.53 34.15 18.80
C HIS A 472 -6.32 34.18 20.11
N GLU A 473 -5.90 33.41 21.12
CA GLU A 473 -6.48 33.42 22.46
C GLU A 473 -6.39 34.81 23.12
N GLU A 474 -5.25 35.50 22.99
CA GLU A 474 -5.12 36.86 23.50
C GLU A 474 -6.02 37.85 22.74
N LEU A 475 -6.18 37.69 21.43
CA LEU A 475 -7.08 38.50 20.63
C LEU A 475 -8.55 38.31 21.03
N GLU A 476 -8.97 37.06 21.25
CA GLU A 476 -10.32 36.73 21.76
C GLU A 476 -10.55 37.34 23.14
N ALA A 477 -9.57 37.26 24.06
CA ALA A 477 -9.66 37.87 25.38
C ALA A 477 -9.84 39.40 25.28
N ARG A 478 -9.13 40.06 24.35
CA ARG A 478 -9.30 41.49 24.09
C ARG A 478 -10.66 41.83 23.49
N LEU A 479 -11.18 41.00 22.59
CA LEU A 479 -12.52 41.16 22.03
C LEU A 479 -13.60 41.01 23.10
N ALA A 480 -13.51 40.00 23.97
CA ALA A 480 -14.44 39.84 25.09
C ALA A 480 -14.38 41.02 26.07
N ALA A 481 -13.18 41.56 26.31
CA ALA A 481 -13.01 42.78 27.10
C ALA A 481 -13.64 44.01 26.43
N LEU A 482 -13.63 44.10 25.10
CA LEU A 482 -14.32 45.16 24.35
C LEU A 482 -15.83 45.00 24.35
N GLU A 483 -16.32 43.76 24.18
CA GLU A 483 -17.75 43.44 24.21
C GLU A 483 -18.36 43.76 25.57
N SER A 484 -17.72 43.35 26.67
CA SER A 484 -18.16 43.71 28.03
C SER A 484 -18.17 45.22 28.28
N ARG A 485 -17.24 45.98 27.70
CA ARG A 485 -17.25 47.45 27.77
C ARG A 485 -18.41 48.04 26.96
N LEU A 486 -18.73 47.48 25.79
CA LEU A 486 -19.88 47.88 24.98
C LEU A 486 -21.20 47.57 25.69
N ASP A 487 -21.33 46.43 26.34
CA ASP A 487 -22.51 46.08 27.13
C ASP A 487 -22.69 47.02 28.32
N ALA A 488 -21.60 47.36 29.02
CA ALA A 488 -21.64 48.34 30.10
C ALA A 488 -22.08 49.73 29.60
N LEU A 489 -21.60 50.15 28.42
CA LEU A 489 -22.07 51.38 27.76
C LEU A 489 -23.54 51.28 27.39
N GLY A 490 -23.98 50.16 26.81
CA GLY A 490 -25.39 49.90 26.47
C GLY A 490 -26.30 49.98 27.70
N ALA A 491 -25.91 49.35 28.81
CA ALA A 491 -26.64 49.41 30.08
C ALA A 491 -26.69 50.83 30.64
N SER A 492 -25.60 51.59 30.54
CA SER A 492 -25.56 52.99 30.99
C SER A 492 -26.49 53.89 30.16
N LEU A 493 -26.56 53.67 28.84
CA LEU A 493 -27.47 54.39 27.94
C LEU A 493 -28.93 54.01 28.19
N GLN A 494 -29.23 52.76 28.51
CA GLN A 494 -30.58 52.32 28.89
C GLN A 494 -31.03 52.82 30.27
N ALA A 495 -30.10 53.04 31.20
CA ALA A 495 -30.38 53.60 32.52
C ALA A 495 -30.56 55.13 32.51
N LEU A 496 -30.04 55.81 31.48
CA LEU A 496 -30.07 57.27 31.34
C LEU A 496 -31.49 57.88 31.45
N PRO A 497 -32.54 57.34 30.79
CA PRO A 497 -33.91 57.85 30.91
C PRO A 497 -34.47 57.78 32.33
N GLY A 498 -34.12 56.73 33.09
CA GLY A 498 -34.54 56.55 34.47
C GLY A 498 -33.87 57.54 35.43
N LEU A 499 -32.59 57.84 35.20
CA LEU A 499 -31.86 58.86 35.95
C LEU A 499 -32.34 60.27 35.63
N ILE A 500 -32.67 60.56 34.38
CA ILE A 500 -33.30 61.83 33.97
C ILE A 500 -34.68 61.96 34.64
N ALA A 501 -35.47 60.89 34.70
CA ALA A 501 -36.78 60.90 35.38
C ALA A 501 -36.66 61.10 36.90
N GLN A 502 -35.60 60.58 37.54
CA GLN A 502 -35.33 60.82 38.97
C GLN A 502 -34.90 62.27 39.25
N ALA A 503 -34.10 62.88 38.37
CA ALA A 503 -33.70 64.28 38.51
C ALA A 503 -34.87 65.28 38.38
N ILE A 504 -36.00 64.86 37.79
CA ILE A 504 -37.18 65.70 37.57
C ILE A 504 -38.21 65.63 38.73
N ARG A 505 -38.04 64.74 39.73
CA ARG A 505 -39.00 64.64 40.87
C ARG A 505 -38.71 65.65 42.00
N PRO A 506 -39.73 66.38 42.53
CA PRO A 506 -39.58 67.31 43.65
C PRO A 506 -39.59 66.62 45.03
N PRO A 507 -38.97 67.22 46.09
CA PRO A 507 -38.83 66.58 47.41
C PRO A 507 -40.11 66.60 48.26
N PRO A 508 -40.38 65.57 49.11
CA PRO A 508 -41.55 65.51 49.99
C PRO A 508 -41.36 66.30 51.32
N PRO A 509 -42.46 66.73 51.98
CA PRO A 509 -42.45 67.67 53.12
C PRO A 509 -42.20 67.02 54.50
N PRO A 510 -41.83 67.81 55.55
CA PRO A 510 -41.35 67.31 56.84
C PRO A 510 -42.46 67.07 57.88
N LEU A 511 -42.20 66.15 58.83
CA LEU A 511 -43.05 65.83 60.00
C LEU A 511 -42.29 66.06 61.35
N PRO A 512 -43.02 66.26 62.47
CA PRO A 512 -42.58 67.01 63.66
C PRO A 512 -42.03 66.13 64.83
N PRO A 513 -41.54 66.73 65.95
CA PRO A 513 -40.54 66.12 66.83
C PRO A 513 -41.09 65.48 68.10
N ARG A 514 -40.31 64.56 68.69
CA ARG A 514 -40.44 64.06 70.07
C ARG A 514 -39.05 63.66 70.63
N PRO A 515 -38.87 63.53 71.96
CA PRO A 515 -37.79 64.15 72.72
C PRO A 515 -36.71 63.15 73.21
N GLY A 516 -35.52 63.65 73.56
CA GLY A 516 -34.46 62.89 74.26
C GLY A 516 -34.73 62.72 75.77
N PRO A 517 -33.78 62.24 76.61
CA PRO A 517 -32.32 62.12 76.40
C PRO A 517 -31.67 60.79 76.91
N GLY A 518 -30.36 60.61 76.65
CA GLY A 518 -29.53 59.62 77.35
C GLY A 518 -28.17 59.31 76.69
N LEU A 519 -27.09 59.90 77.20
CA LEU A 519 -25.71 59.36 77.16
C LEU A 519 -25.42 58.69 78.53
N PRO A 520 -24.32 57.94 78.78
CA PRO A 520 -23.13 57.63 77.95
C PRO A 520 -22.75 56.12 77.94
N ASP A 521 -21.77 55.67 77.14
CA ASP A 521 -20.39 55.42 77.61
C ASP A 521 -19.49 54.64 76.63
N GLN A 522 -18.19 54.93 76.76
CA GLN A 522 -17.05 54.41 76.02
C GLN A 522 -16.67 52.97 76.40
N ALA A 523 -16.10 52.21 75.44
CA ALA A 523 -14.90 51.37 75.60
C ALA A 523 -14.64 50.61 74.27
N ALA A 524 -13.63 50.99 73.50
CA ALA A 524 -12.25 50.47 73.58
C ALA A 524 -12.09 49.02 73.10
N ARG A 525 -11.45 48.83 71.93
CA ARG A 525 -10.10 48.22 71.80
C ARG A 525 -9.76 47.95 70.33
N SER A 526 -8.57 48.40 69.96
CA SER A 526 -7.84 48.16 68.72
C SER A 526 -6.73 47.10 68.96
N PRO A 527 -5.77 46.84 68.03
CA PRO A 527 -5.53 45.58 67.32
C PRO A 527 -4.22 44.86 67.78
N PRO A 528 -3.74 43.80 67.09
CA PRO A 528 -2.47 43.93 66.31
C PRO A 528 -2.45 43.07 65.03
N ALA A 529 -1.81 43.45 63.92
CA ALA A 529 -0.38 43.55 63.56
C ALA A 529 0.32 42.22 63.18
N GLY A 530 0.86 42.19 61.95
CA GLY A 530 2.22 41.70 61.63
C GLY A 530 2.43 40.23 61.25
N GLY A 531 2.93 39.98 60.02
CA GLY A 531 3.66 38.75 59.69
C GLY A 531 3.73 38.34 58.21
N ARG A 532 4.78 38.76 57.49
CA ARG A 532 5.44 38.06 56.36
C ARG A 532 6.92 37.84 56.77
N PRO A 533 7.82 37.09 56.09
CA PRO A 533 7.76 36.43 54.76
C PRO A 533 8.47 35.03 54.60
N TRP A 534 8.38 34.47 53.38
CA TRP A 534 9.40 33.70 52.60
C TRP A 534 9.41 32.13 52.53
N PRO A 535 10.07 31.49 51.51
CA PRO A 535 9.47 30.52 50.57
C PRO A 535 10.10 29.10 50.68
N PRO A 536 9.89 28.22 49.70
CA PRO A 536 11.06 27.48 49.21
C PRO A 536 11.18 27.36 47.69
N GLN A 537 12.45 27.21 47.29
CA GLN A 537 12.99 26.97 45.96
C GLN A 537 12.82 25.51 45.51
N THR A 538 12.78 25.36 44.19
CA THR A 538 13.28 24.28 43.31
C THR A 538 13.90 23.01 43.91
N ALA A 539 13.54 21.85 43.35
CA ALA A 539 14.43 20.69 43.20
C ALA A 539 13.93 19.75 42.07
N GLY A 540 14.86 19.21 41.27
CA GLY A 540 14.70 17.96 40.51
C GLY A 540 14.50 18.10 39.02
#